data_AF-A0A5B0HU95-F1
#
_entry.id   AF-A0A5B0HU95-F1
#
_cell.length_a   1.000
_cell.length_b   1.000
_cell.length_c   1.000
_cell.angle_alpha   90.00
_cell.angle_beta   90.00
_cell.angle_gamma   90.00
#
_symmetry.space_group_name_H-M   'P 1'
#
loop_
_entity.id
_entity.type
_entity.pdbx_description
1 polymer ?
#
loop_
_entity_poly.entity_id
_entity_poly.type
_entity_poly.pdbx_seq_one_letter_code
_entity_poly.pdbx_strand_id
1 'polypeptide(L)'
;MPKRVDHEQRRGEIAEAARRLIAEHGPDGVTLRDVSAALGVAHGAPGHYFAGRAAIVEYAFRRALDGLDARVAQRAAGLTGLPALRVFCDEVTAHTGTPIARVAASGAGPASVLAEVTARWRVRLAARIHEARRAGEIVSPTPDGVLVEQLLALLHGVQALAAPGPGGSGVARVEVVAAFLDGLGGGTVPAATVRRAPVVADGGPRGELDGFLAFTDVALARTGERLPGTDRAAMALVLNLHRLASSLVYDLESTVHRPAGWSWSAFRLLFTLWVAGGQEAGRAAELCGMSRAAVSSLANTLAAGELVRRTPAAGDRRTVHLSLTDAGAERLVAAFGTHNRRESEWAALLGAADLATLNTLLVRLSRAAHRADWINRRT
;
A
#
# COMPACT_ATOMS: atom_id res chain seq x y z
N MET A 1 31.74 23.70 -30.70
CA MET A 1 30.46 24.10 -30.07
C MET A 1 30.08 23.04 -29.04
N PRO A 2 29.84 23.37 -27.76
CA PRO A 2 29.51 22.34 -26.78
C PRO A 2 28.09 21.81 -27.05
N LYS A 3 27.96 20.48 -27.13
CA LYS A 3 26.68 19.77 -27.32
C LYS A 3 25.74 20.18 -26.19
N ARG A 4 24.68 20.94 -26.48
CA ARG A 4 23.57 21.16 -25.54
C ARG A 4 22.91 19.80 -25.31
N VAL A 5 23.36 19.09 -24.29
CA VAL A 5 22.65 17.92 -23.77
C VAL A 5 21.38 18.47 -23.13
N ASP A 6 20.23 18.11 -23.69
CA ASP A 6 18.94 18.46 -23.11
C ASP A 6 18.87 17.87 -21.69
N HIS A 7 18.81 18.77 -20.71
CA HIS A 7 18.85 18.43 -19.30
C HIS A 7 17.65 17.56 -18.91
N GLU A 8 16.49 17.78 -19.53
CA GLU A 8 15.28 16.99 -19.29
C GLU A 8 15.35 15.63 -20.01
N GLN A 9 15.90 15.60 -21.22
CA GLN A 9 16.20 14.34 -21.91
C GLN A 9 17.12 13.46 -21.07
N ARG A 10 18.20 14.04 -20.52
CA ARG A 10 19.16 13.31 -19.69
C ARG A 10 18.56 12.86 -18.36
N ARG A 11 17.73 13.68 -17.73
CA ARG A 11 16.95 13.27 -16.55
C ARG A 11 16.02 12.10 -16.87
N GLY A 12 15.42 12.09 -18.06
CA GLY A 12 14.61 10.99 -18.58
C GLY A 12 15.39 9.68 -18.75
N GLU A 13 16.58 9.75 -19.35
CA GLU A 13 17.49 8.59 -19.50
C GLU A 13 17.88 8.01 -18.14
N ILE A 14 18.24 8.87 -17.18
CA ILE A 14 18.58 8.49 -15.81
C ILE A 14 17.40 7.82 -15.11
N ALA A 15 16.20 8.38 -15.25
CA ALA A 15 14.98 7.84 -14.65
C ALA A 15 14.63 6.46 -15.22
N GLU A 16 14.83 6.26 -16.52
CA GLU A 16 14.57 4.99 -17.20
C GLU A 16 15.56 3.91 -16.75
N ALA A 17 16.85 4.24 -16.62
CA ALA A 17 17.83 3.34 -16.04
C ALA A 17 17.48 2.98 -14.59
N ALA A 18 17.11 3.97 -13.77
CA ALA A 18 16.67 3.74 -12.40
C ALA A 18 15.42 2.86 -12.33
N ARG A 19 14.43 3.07 -13.22
CA ARG A 19 13.21 2.25 -13.30
C ARG A 19 13.53 0.77 -13.53
N ARG A 20 14.51 0.45 -14.36
CA ARG A 20 14.95 -0.94 -14.59
C ARG A 20 15.60 -1.53 -13.35
N LEU A 21 16.47 -0.76 -12.68
CA LEU A 21 17.10 -1.20 -11.44
C LEU A 21 16.08 -1.41 -10.30
N ILE A 22 15.06 -0.54 -10.20
CA ILE A 22 13.92 -0.71 -9.27
C ILE A 22 13.21 -2.05 -9.54
N ALA A 23 13.16 -2.48 -10.80
CA ALA A 23 12.50 -3.71 -11.18
C ALA A 23 13.19 -4.98 -10.67
N GLU A 24 14.51 -4.94 -10.71
CA GLU A 24 15.37 -6.08 -10.40
C GLU A 24 15.66 -6.15 -8.90
N HIS A 25 15.93 -5.01 -8.27
CA HIS A 25 16.49 -4.93 -6.92
C HIS A 25 15.58 -4.21 -5.92
N GLY A 26 14.38 -3.79 -6.35
CA GLY A 26 13.51 -2.91 -5.58
C GLY A 26 14.03 -1.47 -5.49
N PRO A 27 13.23 -0.53 -4.97
CA PRO A 27 13.62 0.87 -4.87
C PRO A 27 14.85 1.06 -4.00
N ASP A 28 14.98 0.29 -2.92
CA ASP A 28 16.10 0.32 -1.96
C ASP A 28 17.43 -0.17 -2.49
N GLY A 29 17.41 -1.06 -3.49
CA GLY A 29 18.61 -1.56 -4.15
C GLY A 29 19.25 -0.61 -5.15
N VAL A 30 18.60 0.50 -5.53
CA VAL A 30 19.13 1.42 -6.55
C VAL A 30 20.25 2.28 -5.98
N THR A 31 21.46 2.23 -6.56
CA THR A 31 22.55 3.16 -6.21
C THR A 31 22.89 4.10 -7.38
N LEU A 32 23.51 5.25 -7.08
CA LEU A 32 24.02 6.16 -8.12
C LEU A 32 25.06 5.49 -9.01
N ARG A 33 25.85 4.57 -8.44
CA ARG A 33 26.86 3.80 -9.16
C ARG A 33 26.21 2.86 -10.17
N ASP A 34 25.15 2.15 -9.78
CA ASP A 34 24.45 1.23 -10.67
C ASP A 34 23.74 1.99 -11.80
N VAL A 35 23.18 3.16 -11.51
CA VAL A 35 22.58 4.04 -12.52
C VAL A 35 23.64 4.56 -13.50
N SER A 36 24.81 5.01 -13.02
CA SER A 36 25.93 5.40 -13.88
C SER A 36 26.41 4.24 -14.76
N ALA A 37 26.54 3.04 -14.18
CA ALA A 37 26.97 1.85 -14.89
C ALA A 37 25.96 1.42 -15.97
N ALA A 38 24.67 1.43 -15.65
CA ALA A 38 23.60 1.10 -16.59
C ALA A 38 23.52 2.06 -17.78
N LEU A 39 23.99 3.30 -17.62
CA LEU A 39 24.06 4.31 -18.68
C LEU A 39 25.40 4.35 -19.41
N GLY A 40 26.41 3.60 -18.96
CA GLY A 40 27.77 3.65 -19.52
C GLY A 40 28.45 5.02 -19.34
N VAL A 41 28.10 5.78 -18.31
CA VAL A 41 28.63 7.13 -18.05
C VAL A 41 29.58 7.16 -16.87
N ALA A 42 30.38 8.23 -16.78
CA ALA A 42 31.31 8.44 -15.68
C ALA A 42 30.62 8.38 -14.31
N HIS A 43 31.35 7.87 -13.32
CA HIS A 43 30.90 7.79 -11.95
C HIS A 43 30.60 9.20 -11.41
N GLY A 44 29.37 9.42 -10.93
CA GLY A 44 28.92 10.72 -10.41
C GLY A 44 28.13 11.58 -11.41
N ALA A 45 28.07 11.21 -12.69
CA ALA A 45 27.30 11.96 -13.69
C ALA A 45 25.82 12.20 -13.33
N PRO A 46 25.07 11.24 -12.74
CA PRO A 46 23.70 11.48 -12.29
C PRO A 46 23.57 12.55 -11.18
N GLY A 47 24.63 12.76 -10.39
CA GLY A 47 24.68 13.77 -9.34
C GLY A 47 24.62 15.21 -9.86
N HIS A 48 24.93 15.45 -11.14
CA HIS A 48 24.75 16.76 -11.76
C HIS A 48 23.29 17.08 -12.09
N TYR A 49 22.42 16.06 -12.16
CA TYR A 49 21.02 16.21 -12.58
C TYR A 49 20.03 16.04 -11.42
N PHE A 50 20.42 15.33 -10.37
CA PHE A 50 19.58 14.99 -9.23
C PHE A 50 20.34 15.14 -7.92
N ALA A 51 19.65 15.64 -6.88
CA ALA A 51 20.15 15.74 -5.52
C ALA A 51 20.21 14.36 -4.83
N GLY A 52 20.96 13.43 -5.42
CA GLY A 52 21.18 12.09 -4.91
C GLY A 52 20.12 11.05 -5.31
N ARG A 53 20.28 9.84 -4.77
CA ARG A 53 19.48 8.65 -5.09
C ARG A 53 17.98 8.88 -4.90
N ALA A 54 17.58 9.49 -3.78
CA ALA A 54 16.16 9.67 -3.45
C ALA A 54 15.42 10.49 -4.52
N ALA A 55 16.04 11.56 -5.01
CA ALA A 55 15.48 12.40 -6.08
C ALA A 55 15.34 11.65 -7.42
N ILE A 56 16.25 10.72 -7.73
CA ILE A 56 16.17 9.87 -8.91
C ILE A 56 15.00 8.89 -8.79
N VAL A 57 14.88 8.21 -7.65
CA VAL A 57 13.78 7.26 -7.39
C VAL A 57 12.43 7.99 -7.44
N GLU A 58 12.32 9.15 -6.77
CA GLU A 58 11.12 9.98 -6.81
C GLU A 58 10.73 10.37 -8.23
N TYR A 59 11.68 10.88 -9.01
CA TYR A 59 11.43 11.30 -10.38
C TYR A 59 11.10 10.10 -11.29
N ALA A 60 11.71 8.93 -11.09
CA ALA A 60 11.39 7.72 -11.83
C ALA A 60 9.95 7.23 -11.56
N PHE A 61 9.52 7.23 -10.28
CA PHE A 61 8.14 6.91 -9.91
C PHE A 61 7.15 7.91 -10.51
N ARG A 62 7.41 9.21 -10.34
CA ARG A 62 6.54 10.28 -10.87
C ARG A 62 6.40 10.16 -12.38
N ARG A 63 7.50 10.02 -13.12
CA ARG A 63 7.50 9.85 -14.58
C ARG A 63 6.71 8.63 -15.04
N ALA A 64 6.84 7.50 -14.35
CA ALA A 64 6.11 6.28 -14.73
C ALA A 64 4.59 6.43 -14.49
N LEU A 65 4.19 7.05 -13.38
CA LEU A 65 2.79 7.27 -13.04
C LEU A 65 2.17 8.38 -13.90
N ASP A 66 2.91 9.45 -14.21
CA ASP A 66 2.51 10.48 -15.17
C ASP A 66 2.33 9.90 -16.58
N GLY A 67 3.18 8.95 -16.97
CA GLY A 67 3.03 8.21 -18.23
C GLY A 67 1.76 7.38 -18.30
N LEU A 68 1.32 6.81 -17.17
CA LEU A 68 0.02 6.13 -17.06
C LEU A 68 -1.13 7.13 -17.17
N ASP A 69 -1.05 8.23 -16.44
CA ASP A 69 -2.03 9.31 -16.53
C ASP A 69 -2.15 9.86 -17.96
N ALA A 70 -1.06 10.00 -18.70
CA ALA A 70 -1.04 10.46 -20.08
C ALA A 70 -1.71 9.46 -21.04
N ARG A 71 -1.44 8.14 -20.89
CA ARG A 71 -2.11 7.11 -21.69
C ARG A 71 -3.60 7.05 -21.43
N VAL A 72 -4.02 7.14 -20.17
CA VAL A 72 -5.43 7.24 -19.81
C VAL A 72 -6.05 8.46 -20.48
N ALA A 73 -5.43 9.64 -20.35
CA ALA A 73 -5.96 10.87 -20.95
C ALA A 73 -6.07 10.76 -22.48
N GLN A 74 -5.07 10.16 -23.14
CA GLN A 74 -5.07 9.96 -24.59
C GLN A 74 -6.19 9.00 -25.02
N ARG A 75 -6.34 7.85 -24.35
CA ARG A 75 -7.36 6.84 -24.71
C ARG A 75 -8.77 7.26 -24.30
N ALA A 76 -8.92 8.05 -23.25
CA ALA A 76 -10.20 8.57 -22.81
C ALA A 76 -10.59 9.88 -23.52
N ALA A 77 -9.78 10.36 -24.48
CA ALA A 77 -10.08 11.57 -25.22
C ALA A 77 -11.42 11.46 -25.94
N GLY A 78 -12.31 12.43 -25.70
CA GLY A 78 -13.67 12.46 -26.26
C GLY A 78 -14.67 11.51 -25.57
N LEU A 79 -14.24 10.76 -24.56
CA LEU A 79 -15.12 9.93 -23.73
C LEU A 79 -15.48 10.66 -22.43
N THR A 80 -16.67 10.38 -21.92
CA THR A 80 -17.12 10.83 -20.58
C THR A 80 -17.74 9.65 -19.86
N GLY A 81 -18.10 9.82 -18.58
CA GLY A 81 -18.87 8.82 -17.85
C GLY A 81 -18.22 7.45 -17.75
N LEU A 82 -19.02 6.39 -17.89
CA LEU A 82 -18.63 4.99 -17.75
C LEU A 82 -17.65 4.53 -18.84
N PRO A 83 -17.78 4.93 -20.12
CA PRO A 83 -16.75 4.65 -21.14
C PRO A 83 -15.35 5.18 -20.76
N ALA A 84 -15.26 6.41 -20.27
CA ALA A 84 -13.98 6.98 -19.83
C ALA A 84 -13.45 6.31 -18.55
N LEU A 85 -14.36 5.91 -17.65
CA LEU A 85 -14.03 5.14 -16.45
C LEU A 85 -13.45 3.76 -16.78
N ARG A 86 -14.00 3.07 -17.78
CA ARG A 86 -13.47 1.78 -18.28
C ARG A 86 -12.05 1.93 -18.81
N VAL A 87 -11.80 2.94 -19.64
CA VAL A 87 -10.44 3.21 -20.13
C VAL A 87 -9.44 3.42 -19.00
N PHE A 88 -9.82 4.18 -17.96
CA PHE A 88 -8.97 4.35 -16.78
C PHE A 88 -8.65 3.00 -16.14
N CYS A 89 -9.67 2.19 -15.89
CA CYS A 89 -9.54 0.90 -15.24
C CYS A 89 -8.71 -0.10 -16.05
N ASP A 90 -8.90 -0.12 -17.38
CA ASP A 90 -8.18 -0.99 -18.30
C ASP A 90 -6.69 -0.63 -18.35
N GLU A 91 -6.37 0.66 -18.45
CA GLU A 91 -4.98 1.14 -18.43
C GLU A 91 -4.29 0.80 -17.12
N VAL A 92 -4.94 1.06 -15.97
CA VAL A 92 -4.38 0.75 -14.65
C VAL A 92 -4.17 -0.75 -14.48
N THR A 93 -5.13 -1.56 -14.93
CA THR A 93 -5.06 -3.03 -14.87
C THR A 93 -3.96 -3.57 -15.79
N ALA A 94 -3.84 -3.04 -17.01
CA ALA A 94 -2.77 -3.41 -17.93
C ALA A 94 -1.38 -2.99 -17.40
N HIS A 95 -1.29 -1.86 -16.68
CA HIS A 95 -0.03 -1.37 -16.13
C HIS A 95 0.49 -2.14 -14.91
N THR A 96 -0.34 -3.00 -14.34
CA THR A 96 -0.04 -3.89 -13.21
C THR A 96 1.21 -4.76 -13.42
N GLY A 97 1.56 -5.07 -14.68
CA GLY A 97 2.77 -5.83 -15.00
C GLY A 97 4.07 -5.04 -14.87
N THR A 98 4.02 -3.71 -14.70
CA THR A 98 5.23 -2.91 -14.61
C THR A 98 5.85 -2.96 -13.21
N PRO A 99 7.19 -2.92 -13.11
CA PRO A 99 7.85 -2.98 -11.83
C PRO A 99 7.52 -1.81 -10.90
N ILE A 100 7.42 -0.58 -11.43
CA ILE A 100 7.02 0.58 -10.63
C ILE A 100 5.57 0.45 -10.15
N ALA A 101 4.63 0.00 -10.97
CA ALA A 101 3.25 -0.19 -10.53
C ALA A 101 3.14 -1.23 -9.41
N ARG A 102 3.91 -2.33 -9.47
CA ARG A 102 3.96 -3.33 -8.39
C ARG A 102 4.48 -2.73 -7.08
N VAL A 103 5.59 -1.98 -7.13
CA VAL A 103 6.17 -1.35 -5.93
C VAL A 103 5.26 -0.24 -5.39
N ALA A 104 4.58 0.50 -6.26
CA ALA A 104 3.59 1.50 -5.87
C ALA A 104 2.39 0.86 -5.17
N ALA A 105 1.85 -0.23 -5.72
CA ALA A 105 0.71 -0.95 -5.17
C ALA A 105 1.00 -1.64 -3.82
N SER A 106 2.26 -2.02 -3.56
CA SER A 106 2.68 -2.52 -2.25
C SER A 106 2.98 -1.42 -1.23
N GLY A 107 2.86 -0.14 -1.62
CA GLY A 107 3.16 1.01 -0.76
C GLY A 107 4.65 1.26 -0.53
N ALA A 108 5.54 0.58 -1.27
CA ALA A 108 6.98 0.64 -1.08
C ALA A 108 7.68 1.75 -1.92
N GLY A 109 6.91 2.63 -2.55
CA GLY A 109 7.42 3.80 -3.29
C GLY A 109 7.53 5.07 -2.43
N PRO A 110 8.05 6.18 -3.00
CA PRO A 110 8.10 7.48 -2.31
C PRO A 110 6.70 7.94 -1.88
N ALA A 111 6.49 8.07 -0.56
CA ALA A 111 5.16 8.32 0.01
C ALA A 111 4.49 9.58 -0.53
N SER A 112 5.25 10.65 -0.78
CA SER A 112 4.76 11.90 -1.37
C SER A 112 4.19 11.68 -2.78
N VAL A 113 4.90 10.94 -3.62
CA VAL A 113 4.48 10.64 -5.00
C VAL A 113 3.25 9.73 -5.00
N LEU A 114 3.22 8.70 -4.15
CA LEU A 114 2.07 7.81 -4.05
C LEU A 114 0.83 8.57 -3.57
N ALA A 115 0.96 9.40 -2.54
CA ALA A 115 -0.14 10.21 -2.03
C ALA A 115 -0.66 11.21 -3.08
N GLU A 116 0.24 11.88 -3.80
CA GLU A 116 -0.10 12.79 -4.89
C GLU A 116 -0.91 12.07 -5.98
N VAL A 117 -0.42 10.93 -6.45
CA VAL A 117 -1.06 10.16 -7.53
C VAL A 117 -2.41 9.62 -7.10
N THR A 118 -2.54 9.05 -5.90
CA THR A 118 -3.83 8.57 -5.39
C THR A 118 -4.83 9.72 -5.25
N ALA A 119 -4.40 10.90 -4.81
CA ALA A 119 -5.27 12.08 -4.76
C ALA A 119 -5.74 12.51 -6.15
N ARG A 120 -4.85 12.53 -7.15
CA ARG A 120 -5.21 12.83 -8.55
C ARG A 120 -6.21 11.81 -9.10
N TRP A 121 -6.02 10.52 -8.80
CA TRP A 121 -6.93 9.46 -9.23
C TRP A 121 -8.30 9.59 -8.58
N ARG A 122 -8.39 9.87 -7.27
CA ARG A 122 -9.67 10.14 -6.59
C ARG A 122 -10.49 11.20 -7.29
N VAL A 123 -9.88 12.35 -7.60
CA VAL A 123 -10.56 13.46 -8.28
C VAL A 123 -11.08 13.04 -9.66
N ARG A 124 -10.26 12.34 -10.45
CA ARG A 124 -10.66 11.88 -11.79
C ARG A 124 -11.76 10.83 -11.74
N LEU A 125 -11.64 9.84 -10.86
CA LEU A 125 -12.65 8.81 -10.67
C LEU A 125 -13.98 9.41 -10.23
N ALA A 126 -13.95 10.34 -9.27
CA ALA A 126 -15.15 11.04 -8.81
C ALA A 126 -15.84 11.79 -9.96
N ALA A 127 -15.07 12.52 -10.78
CA ALA A 127 -15.61 13.23 -11.94
C ALA A 127 -16.29 12.28 -12.93
N ARG A 128 -15.63 11.16 -13.29
CA ARG A 128 -16.16 10.17 -14.24
C ARG A 128 -17.40 9.45 -13.71
N ILE A 129 -17.40 9.06 -12.43
CA ILE A 129 -18.55 8.42 -11.78
C ILE A 129 -19.74 9.40 -11.75
N HIS A 130 -19.48 10.67 -11.42
CA HIS A 130 -20.52 11.68 -11.41
C HIS A 130 -21.10 11.94 -12.82
N GLU A 131 -20.26 12.06 -13.84
CA GLU A 131 -20.67 12.15 -15.25
C GLU A 131 -21.54 10.95 -15.65
N ALA A 132 -21.11 9.72 -15.31
CA ALA A 132 -21.83 8.49 -15.64
C ALA A 132 -23.20 8.42 -14.96
N ARG A 133 -23.30 8.85 -13.69
CA ARG A 133 -24.58 8.93 -12.98
C ARG A 133 -25.53 9.94 -13.60
N ARG A 134 -25.03 11.13 -13.97
CA ARG A 134 -25.85 12.16 -14.64
C ARG A 134 -26.36 11.70 -16.00
N ALA A 135 -25.60 10.86 -16.69
CA ALA A 135 -25.99 10.23 -17.96
C ALA A 135 -26.93 9.02 -17.79
N GLY A 136 -27.22 8.60 -16.55
CA GLY A 136 -28.03 7.41 -16.27
C GLY A 136 -27.30 6.08 -16.50
N GLU A 137 -25.98 6.12 -16.74
CA GLU A 137 -25.14 4.94 -16.97
C GLU A 137 -24.79 4.20 -15.67
N ILE A 138 -24.78 4.91 -14.53
CA ILE A 138 -24.67 4.30 -13.19
C ILE A 138 -26.04 4.42 -12.52
N VAL A 139 -26.66 3.28 -12.29
CA VAL A 139 -27.96 3.16 -11.61
C VAL A 139 -27.83 2.67 -10.17
N SER A 140 -26.63 2.23 -9.77
CA SER A 140 -26.34 1.82 -8.40
C SER A 140 -26.70 2.94 -7.40
N PRO A 141 -27.40 2.64 -6.29
CA PRO A 141 -27.76 3.62 -5.28
C PRO A 141 -26.57 4.06 -4.41
N THR A 142 -25.42 3.38 -4.52
CA THR A 142 -24.21 3.68 -3.75
C THR A 142 -23.72 5.11 -4.03
N PRO A 143 -23.40 5.93 -2.99
CA PRO A 143 -22.88 7.27 -3.19
C PRO A 143 -21.55 7.30 -3.96
N ASP A 144 -21.34 8.34 -4.79
CA ASP A 144 -20.17 8.46 -5.66
C ASP A 144 -18.84 8.39 -4.89
N GLY A 145 -18.76 9.03 -3.72
CA GLY A 145 -17.55 8.96 -2.88
C GLY A 145 -17.22 7.55 -2.40
N VAL A 146 -18.24 6.72 -2.15
CA VAL A 146 -18.04 5.31 -1.77
C VAL A 146 -17.61 4.49 -2.98
N LEU A 147 -18.20 4.72 -4.15
CA LEU A 147 -17.79 4.06 -5.40
C LEU A 147 -16.34 4.36 -5.78
N VAL A 148 -15.88 5.59 -5.54
CA VAL A 148 -14.47 5.98 -5.74
C VAL A 148 -13.54 5.14 -4.87
N GLU A 149 -13.80 5.05 -3.56
CA GLU A 149 -12.95 4.28 -2.65
C GLU A 149 -13.02 2.77 -2.92
N GLN A 150 -14.19 2.24 -3.28
CA GLN A 150 -14.35 0.84 -3.69
C GLN A 150 -13.52 0.52 -4.94
N LEU A 151 -13.60 1.38 -5.96
CA LEU A 151 -12.85 1.19 -7.20
C LEU A 151 -11.34 1.32 -6.99
N LEU A 152 -10.90 2.27 -6.15
CA LEU A 152 -9.48 2.39 -5.79
C LEU A 152 -8.98 1.16 -5.02
N ALA A 153 -9.75 0.68 -4.04
CA ALA A 153 -9.41 -0.53 -3.30
C ALA A 153 -9.33 -1.74 -4.23
N LEU A 154 -10.26 -1.86 -5.19
CA LEU A 154 -10.28 -2.92 -6.18
C LEU A 154 -9.03 -2.88 -7.07
N LEU A 155 -8.69 -1.72 -7.62
CA LEU A 155 -7.54 -1.54 -8.49
C LEU A 155 -6.22 -1.82 -7.76
N HIS A 156 -6.06 -1.32 -6.52
CA HIS A 156 -4.88 -1.63 -5.71
C HIS A 156 -4.79 -3.13 -5.38
N GLY A 157 -5.93 -3.77 -5.06
CA GLY A 157 -5.99 -5.21 -4.80
C GLY A 157 -5.57 -6.03 -6.02
N VAL A 158 -6.10 -5.69 -7.20
CA VAL A 158 -5.72 -6.30 -8.48
C VAL A 158 -4.21 -6.13 -8.77
N GLN A 159 -3.66 -4.96 -8.44
CA GLN A 159 -2.25 -4.68 -8.61
C GLN A 159 -1.35 -5.44 -7.63
N ALA A 160 -1.76 -5.55 -6.36
CA ALA A 160 -1.01 -6.27 -5.33
C ALA A 160 -0.99 -7.79 -5.59
N LEU A 161 -2.10 -8.35 -6.07
CA LEU A 161 -2.23 -9.78 -6.43
C LEU A 161 -1.46 -10.17 -7.71
N ALA A 162 -0.73 -9.23 -8.32
CA ALA A 162 0.04 -9.46 -9.52
C ALA A 162 1.51 -9.86 -9.32
N ALA A 163 1.92 -10.12 -8.07
CA ALA A 163 3.26 -10.57 -7.77
C ALA A 163 3.60 -11.91 -8.49
N PRO A 164 4.85 -12.07 -9.01
CA PRO A 164 5.27 -13.30 -9.65
C PRO A 164 5.35 -14.44 -8.63
N GLY A 165 4.51 -15.46 -8.84
CA GLY A 165 4.49 -16.72 -8.11
C GLY A 165 3.70 -17.76 -8.91
N PRO A 166 4.04 -19.06 -8.84
CA PRO A 166 3.34 -20.11 -9.55
C PRO A 166 2.00 -20.38 -8.83
N GLY A 167 0.98 -19.55 -9.11
CA GLY A 167 -0.32 -19.69 -8.45
C GLY A 167 -1.40 -18.67 -8.81
N GLY A 168 -1.25 -17.88 -9.88
CA GLY A 168 -2.30 -16.96 -10.31
C GLY A 168 -3.57 -17.70 -10.75
N SER A 169 -4.61 -17.70 -9.91
CA SER A 169 -5.92 -18.30 -10.23
C SER A 169 -6.52 -17.66 -11.48
N GLY A 170 -6.99 -18.48 -12.42
CA GLY A 170 -7.45 -18.11 -13.77
C GLY A 170 -8.79 -17.39 -13.88
N VAL A 171 -9.07 -16.38 -13.05
CA VAL A 171 -10.00 -15.30 -13.41
C VAL A 171 -9.14 -14.15 -13.90
N ALA A 172 -9.34 -13.68 -15.13
CA ALA A 172 -8.51 -12.62 -15.66
C ALA A 172 -8.74 -11.36 -14.81
N ARG A 173 -7.67 -10.72 -14.32
CA ARG A 173 -7.73 -9.49 -13.50
C ARG A 173 -8.64 -8.41 -14.11
N VAL A 174 -8.67 -8.38 -15.43
CA VAL A 174 -9.54 -7.53 -16.26
C VAL A 174 -11.03 -7.88 -16.05
N GLU A 175 -11.39 -9.16 -15.93
CA GLU A 175 -12.77 -9.63 -15.72
C GLU A 175 -13.33 -9.17 -14.37
N VAL A 176 -12.50 -9.13 -13.32
CA VAL A 176 -12.94 -8.67 -11.99
C VAL A 176 -13.31 -7.19 -12.03
N VAL A 177 -12.49 -6.37 -12.68
CA VAL A 177 -12.74 -4.92 -12.81
C VAL A 177 -13.90 -4.65 -13.77
N ALA A 178 -13.96 -5.37 -14.89
CA ALA A 178 -15.07 -5.27 -15.84
C ALA A 178 -16.41 -5.66 -15.18
N ALA A 179 -16.45 -6.75 -14.42
CA ALA A 179 -17.66 -7.18 -13.71
C ALA A 179 -18.12 -6.16 -12.66
N PHE A 180 -17.18 -5.50 -11.96
CA PHE A 180 -17.52 -4.40 -11.06
C PHE A 180 -18.18 -3.24 -11.82
N LEU A 181 -17.59 -2.80 -12.94
CA LEU A 181 -18.10 -1.69 -13.75
C LEU A 181 -19.45 -2.03 -14.42
N ASP A 182 -19.63 -3.25 -14.90
CA ASP A 182 -20.90 -3.74 -15.47
C ASP A 182 -22.03 -3.70 -14.41
N GLY A 183 -21.72 -4.07 -13.17
CA GLY A 183 -22.66 -4.05 -12.06
C GLY A 183 -23.13 -2.64 -11.67
N LEU A 184 -22.38 -1.59 -12.01
CA LEU A 184 -22.78 -0.20 -11.71
C LEU A 184 -23.96 0.29 -12.56
N GLY A 185 -24.08 -0.20 -13.80
CA GLY A 185 -25.12 0.20 -14.75
C GLY A 185 -26.38 -0.67 -14.75
N GLY A 186 -26.53 -1.56 -13.77
CA GLY A 186 -27.70 -2.44 -13.65
C GLY A 186 -27.70 -3.60 -14.66
N GLY A 187 -26.65 -3.71 -15.49
CA GLY A 187 -26.46 -4.82 -16.40
C GLY A 187 -26.19 -6.10 -15.61
N THR A 188 -27.04 -7.11 -15.80
CA THR A 188 -26.63 -8.49 -15.53
C THR A 188 -25.39 -8.78 -16.36
N VAL A 189 -24.28 -9.10 -15.69
CA VAL A 189 -23.02 -9.57 -16.30
C VAL A 189 -23.38 -10.50 -17.48
N PRO A 190 -23.03 -10.16 -18.74
CA PRO A 190 -23.20 -11.09 -19.84
C PRO A 190 -22.40 -12.33 -19.47
N ALA A 191 -23.05 -13.50 -19.48
CA ALA A 191 -22.38 -14.76 -19.24
C ALA A 191 -21.31 -14.94 -20.32
N ALA A 192 -20.09 -14.49 -20.04
CA ALA A 192 -18.92 -14.81 -20.83
C ALA A 192 -18.90 -16.33 -20.97
N THR A 193 -18.82 -16.80 -22.21
CA THR A 193 -18.81 -18.21 -22.58
C THR A 193 -17.49 -18.83 -22.11
N VAL A 194 -17.32 -18.92 -20.80
CA VAL A 194 -16.36 -19.82 -20.18
C VAL A 194 -16.84 -21.21 -20.58
N ARG A 195 -16.02 -21.89 -21.39
CA ARG A 195 -16.23 -23.30 -21.69
C ARG A 195 -16.22 -24.05 -20.36
N ARG A 196 -17.41 -24.30 -19.82
CA ARG A 196 -17.64 -24.86 -18.50
C ARG A 196 -17.14 -26.30 -18.50
N ALA A 197 -16.19 -26.60 -17.61
CA ALA A 197 -16.16 -27.93 -17.01
C ALA A 197 -17.49 -28.11 -16.23
N PRO A 198 -18.08 -29.32 -16.22
CA PRO A 198 -19.45 -29.49 -15.75
C PRO A 198 -19.53 -29.16 -14.25
N VAL A 199 -20.38 -28.19 -13.91
CA VAL A 199 -20.71 -27.82 -12.53
C VAL A 199 -22.08 -28.41 -12.23
N VAL A 200 -22.12 -29.30 -11.24
CA VAL A 200 -23.35 -29.77 -10.58
C VAL A 200 -23.98 -28.56 -9.90
N ALA A 201 -25.26 -28.30 -10.20
CA ALA A 201 -25.98 -27.12 -9.73
C ALA A 201 -26.31 -27.22 -8.24
N ASP A 202 -26.26 -26.08 -7.52
CA ASP A 202 -27.05 -25.91 -6.30
C ASP A 202 -27.54 -24.45 -6.16
N GLY A 203 -28.83 -24.34 -5.81
CA GLY A 203 -29.59 -23.09 -5.75
C GLY A 203 -29.70 -22.52 -4.35
N GLY A 204 -28.76 -21.65 -3.98
CA GLY A 204 -28.85 -20.81 -2.77
C GLY A 204 -29.28 -19.36 -3.07
N PRO A 205 -30.03 -18.69 -2.18
CA PRO A 205 -30.65 -17.39 -2.45
C PRO A 205 -29.64 -16.24 -2.53
N ARG A 206 -29.79 -15.38 -3.55
CA ARG A 206 -28.99 -14.18 -3.84
C ARG A 206 -29.43 -12.97 -2.99
N GLY A 207 -29.33 -13.06 -1.66
CA GLY A 207 -29.62 -11.96 -0.75
C GLY A 207 -28.36 -11.28 -0.20
N GLU A 208 -28.26 -9.96 -0.41
CA GLU A 208 -27.51 -8.96 0.37
C GLU A 208 -26.01 -9.19 0.63
N LEU A 209 -25.16 -8.50 -0.15
CA LEU A 209 -23.73 -8.30 0.15
C LEU A 209 -23.47 -6.85 0.56
N ASP A 210 -24.09 -6.41 1.64
CA ASP A 210 -23.86 -5.10 2.24
C ASP A 210 -22.77 -5.17 3.32
N GLY A 211 -21.57 -4.68 3.01
CA GLY A 211 -20.60 -4.22 4.03
C GLY A 211 -19.23 -4.92 4.11
N PHE A 212 -18.31 -4.28 4.86
CA PHE A 212 -16.91 -4.67 5.11
C PHE A 212 -16.73 -6.12 5.59
N LEU A 213 -17.71 -6.68 6.32
CA LEU A 213 -17.76 -8.05 6.83
C LEU A 213 -18.32 -9.04 5.81
N ALA A 214 -19.31 -8.62 5.00
CA ALA A 214 -19.94 -9.47 3.99
C ALA A 214 -18.93 -10.02 2.96
N PHE A 215 -17.86 -9.27 2.68
CA PHE A 215 -16.79 -9.78 1.80
C PHE A 215 -16.05 -10.99 2.40
N THR A 216 -15.75 -11.00 3.71
CA THR A 216 -15.07 -12.15 4.32
C THR A 216 -15.97 -13.38 4.25
N ASP A 217 -17.25 -13.24 4.60
CA ASP A 217 -18.19 -14.36 4.60
C ASP A 217 -18.38 -14.94 3.19
N VAL A 218 -18.48 -14.06 2.18
CA VAL A 218 -18.50 -14.46 0.77
C VAL A 218 -17.20 -15.14 0.36
N ALA A 219 -16.05 -14.60 0.74
CA ALA A 219 -14.76 -15.18 0.40
C ALA A 219 -14.64 -16.59 0.99
N LEU A 220 -15.09 -16.80 2.23
CA LEU A 220 -15.07 -18.09 2.91
C LEU A 220 -16.03 -19.10 2.25
N ALA A 221 -17.26 -18.68 1.96
CA ALA A 221 -18.26 -19.53 1.32
C ALA A 221 -17.79 -19.97 -0.09
N ARG A 222 -17.46 -18.99 -0.95
CA ARG A 222 -17.07 -19.27 -2.34
C ARG A 222 -15.75 -20.03 -2.44
N THR A 223 -14.80 -19.78 -1.55
CA THR A 223 -13.55 -20.56 -1.53
C THR A 223 -13.81 -22.00 -1.10
N GLY A 224 -14.68 -22.23 -0.11
CA GLY A 224 -15.06 -23.57 0.30
C GLY A 224 -15.77 -24.36 -0.80
N GLU A 225 -16.65 -23.70 -1.56
CA GLU A 225 -17.32 -24.29 -2.74
C GLU A 225 -16.34 -24.63 -3.87
N ARG A 226 -15.37 -23.74 -4.14
CA ARG A 226 -14.42 -23.88 -5.26
C ARG A 226 -13.25 -24.79 -4.94
N LEU A 227 -12.83 -24.84 -3.69
CA LEU A 227 -11.70 -25.62 -3.19
C LEU A 227 -12.14 -26.42 -1.95
N PRO A 228 -12.87 -27.54 -2.16
CA PRO A 228 -13.23 -28.45 -1.08
C PRO A 228 -11.96 -28.93 -0.35
N GLY A 229 -11.91 -28.75 0.97
CA GLY A 229 -10.71 -29.02 1.79
C GLY A 229 -9.94 -27.77 2.23
N THR A 230 -10.34 -26.58 1.78
CA THR A 230 -9.82 -25.32 2.33
C THR A 230 -10.10 -25.22 3.82
N ASP A 231 -9.07 -24.94 4.61
CA ASP A 231 -9.24 -24.55 6.01
C ASP A 231 -9.83 -23.14 6.10
N ARG A 232 -11.16 -23.09 6.12
CA ARG A 232 -11.93 -21.84 6.17
C ARG A 232 -11.69 -21.09 7.49
N ALA A 233 -11.42 -21.79 8.58
CA ALA A 233 -11.17 -21.14 9.87
C ALA A 233 -9.82 -20.41 9.86
N ALA A 234 -8.77 -21.05 9.32
CA ALA A 234 -7.46 -20.42 9.15
C ALA A 234 -7.53 -19.24 8.17
N MET A 235 -8.27 -19.38 7.07
CA MET A 235 -8.50 -18.29 6.11
C MET A 235 -9.23 -17.10 6.76
N ALA A 236 -10.28 -17.37 7.54
CA ALA A 236 -11.05 -16.33 8.22
C ALA A 236 -10.18 -15.53 9.19
N LEU A 237 -9.34 -16.21 9.98
CA LEU A 237 -8.39 -15.58 10.90
C LEU A 237 -7.49 -14.56 10.18
N VAL A 238 -6.86 -14.97 9.07
CA VAL A 238 -5.91 -14.12 8.34
C VAL A 238 -6.61 -12.92 7.70
N LEU A 239 -7.75 -13.15 7.04
CA LEU A 239 -8.49 -12.08 6.36
C LEU A 239 -9.03 -11.04 7.36
N ASN A 240 -9.64 -11.50 8.45
CA ASN A 240 -10.20 -10.60 9.45
C ASN A 240 -9.11 -9.81 10.17
N LEU A 241 -8.00 -10.46 10.54
CA LEU A 241 -6.89 -9.78 11.21
C LEU A 241 -6.25 -8.73 10.31
N HIS A 242 -6.00 -9.05 9.03
CA HIS A 242 -5.41 -8.12 8.08
C HIS A 242 -6.29 -6.89 7.84
N ARG A 243 -7.58 -7.11 7.61
CA ARG A 243 -8.54 -6.03 7.33
C ARG A 243 -8.73 -5.14 8.55
N LEU A 244 -8.93 -5.73 9.73
CA LEU A 244 -9.08 -4.99 10.99
C LEU A 244 -7.84 -4.15 11.29
N ALA A 245 -6.65 -4.75 11.22
CA ALA A 245 -5.40 -4.04 11.48
C ALA A 245 -5.21 -2.87 10.51
N SER A 246 -5.52 -3.07 9.22
CA SER A 246 -5.41 -2.02 8.20
C SER A 246 -6.38 -0.86 8.46
N SER A 247 -7.63 -1.15 8.82
CA SER A 247 -8.63 -0.13 9.16
C SER A 247 -8.24 0.68 10.40
N LEU A 248 -7.78 0.00 11.46
CA LEU A 248 -7.34 0.64 12.69
C LEU A 248 -6.12 1.54 12.44
N VAL A 249 -5.11 1.05 11.71
CA VAL A 249 -3.92 1.84 11.38
C VAL A 249 -4.28 3.05 10.52
N TYR A 250 -5.19 2.90 9.54
CA TYR A 250 -5.64 4.02 8.72
C TYR A 250 -6.33 5.11 9.55
N ASP A 251 -7.19 4.73 10.48
CA ASP A 251 -7.86 5.67 11.38
C ASP A 251 -6.84 6.39 12.28
N LEU A 252 -5.94 5.67 12.94
CA LEU A 252 -4.91 6.29 13.81
C LEU A 252 -3.93 7.16 13.01
N GLU A 253 -3.51 6.72 11.83
CA GLU A 253 -2.66 7.50 10.92
C GLU A 253 -3.33 8.83 10.55
N SER A 254 -4.59 8.79 10.12
CA SER A 254 -5.29 9.96 9.61
C SER A 254 -5.76 10.92 10.71
N THR A 255 -6.20 10.39 11.86
CA THR A 255 -6.81 11.21 12.92
C THR A 255 -5.83 11.64 14.01
N VAL A 256 -4.70 10.94 14.17
CA VAL A 256 -3.75 11.20 15.26
C VAL A 256 -2.37 11.57 14.73
N HIS A 257 -1.77 10.70 13.92
CA HIS A 257 -0.34 10.82 13.64
C HIS A 257 -0.02 11.88 12.59
N ARG A 258 -0.75 11.91 11.47
CA ARG A 258 -0.57 12.97 10.45
C ARG A 258 -0.78 14.36 11.03
N PRO A 259 -1.84 14.63 11.82
CA PRO A 259 -1.99 15.91 12.52
C PRO A 259 -0.85 16.22 13.49
N ALA A 260 -0.28 15.20 14.16
CA ALA A 260 0.88 15.37 15.04
C ALA A 260 2.21 15.61 14.28
N GLY A 261 2.19 15.53 12.94
CA GLY A 261 3.34 15.78 12.07
C GLY A 261 4.27 14.59 11.87
N TRP A 262 3.79 13.36 12.10
CA TRP A 262 4.56 12.14 11.88
C TRP A 262 3.68 10.97 11.40
N SER A 263 4.28 9.87 10.95
CA SER A 263 3.55 8.66 10.55
C SER A 263 3.34 7.70 11.72
N TRP A 264 2.44 6.72 11.56
CA TRP A 264 2.27 5.56 12.42
C TRP A 264 3.59 4.86 12.73
N SER A 265 4.44 4.66 11.72
CA SER A 265 5.75 4.01 11.88
C SER A 265 6.72 4.88 12.69
N ALA A 266 6.70 6.20 12.51
CA ALA A 266 7.47 7.13 13.32
C ALA A 266 7.00 7.14 14.78
N PHE A 267 5.68 7.16 15.00
CA PHE A 267 5.09 7.02 16.33
C PHE A 267 5.54 5.72 17.01
N ARG A 268 5.49 4.58 16.32
CA ARG A 268 5.94 3.29 16.88
C ARG A 268 7.40 3.33 17.34
N LEU A 269 8.28 3.98 16.59
CA LEU A 269 9.67 4.16 17.00
C LEU A 269 9.79 5.09 18.23
N LEU A 270 9.13 6.25 18.21
CA LEU A 270 9.13 7.20 19.33
C LEU A 270 8.59 6.54 20.62
N PHE A 271 7.44 5.88 20.52
CA PHE A 271 6.81 5.15 21.62
C PHE A 271 7.70 4.02 22.15
N THR A 272 8.37 3.27 21.26
CA THR A 272 9.31 2.22 21.66
C THR A 272 10.47 2.81 22.48
N LEU A 273 11.07 3.91 22.03
CA LEU A 273 12.16 4.59 22.74
C LEU A 273 11.70 5.26 24.04
N TRP A 274 10.43 5.64 24.14
CA TRP A 274 9.84 6.18 25.36
C TRP A 274 9.64 5.09 26.41
N VAL A 275 9.04 3.95 26.03
CA VAL A 275 8.73 2.85 26.96
C VAL A 275 9.98 2.06 27.34
N ALA A 276 10.82 1.71 26.37
CA ALA A 276 12.01 0.89 26.59
C ALA A 276 13.26 1.72 26.97
N GLY A 277 13.14 3.05 27.01
CA GLY A 277 14.29 3.94 27.07
C GLY A 277 15.10 3.93 25.76
N GLY A 278 16.25 4.60 25.76
CA GLY A 278 17.14 4.60 24.61
C GLY A 278 17.59 3.20 24.21
N GLN A 279 17.66 2.94 22.91
CA GLN A 279 17.95 1.62 22.34
C GLN A 279 19.00 1.72 21.24
N GLU A 280 19.79 0.65 21.07
CA GLU A 280 20.53 0.46 19.84
C GLU A 280 19.57 0.33 18.65
N ALA A 281 19.91 0.92 17.49
CA ALA A 281 19.03 0.94 16.32
C ALA A 281 18.60 -0.47 15.85
N GLY A 282 19.48 -1.46 16.00
CA GLY A 282 19.16 -2.86 15.71
C GLY A 282 18.09 -3.41 16.64
N ARG A 283 18.22 -3.16 17.95
CA ARG A 283 17.25 -3.60 18.95
C ARG A 283 15.92 -2.86 18.84
N ALA A 284 15.97 -1.55 18.55
CA ALA A 284 14.77 -0.76 18.28
C ALA A 284 13.97 -1.35 17.11
N ALA A 285 14.63 -1.76 16.02
CA ALA A 285 14.00 -2.38 14.87
C ALA A 285 13.27 -3.69 15.21
N GLU A 286 13.87 -4.52 16.06
CA GLU A 286 13.23 -5.74 16.57
C GLU A 286 11.99 -5.42 17.41
N LEU A 287 12.13 -4.53 18.40
CA LEU A 287 11.05 -4.17 19.32
C LEU A 287 9.85 -3.53 18.61
N CYS A 288 10.11 -2.65 17.65
CA CYS A 288 9.05 -2.03 16.87
C CYS A 288 8.63 -2.88 15.66
N GLY A 289 9.15 -4.10 15.49
CA GLY A 289 8.80 -4.99 14.37
C GLY A 289 8.96 -4.34 12.99
N MET A 290 10.03 -3.57 12.79
CA MET A 290 10.37 -2.92 11.52
C MET A 290 11.72 -3.41 11.00
N SER A 291 12.03 -3.16 9.72
CA SER A 291 13.37 -3.44 9.21
C SER A 291 14.40 -2.46 9.78
N ARG A 292 15.67 -2.88 9.88
CA ARG A 292 16.78 -1.98 10.30
C ARG A 292 16.89 -0.76 9.39
N ALA A 293 16.64 -0.92 8.09
CA ALA A 293 16.62 0.17 7.12
C ALA A 293 15.48 1.16 7.39
N ALA A 294 14.28 0.68 7.70
CA ALA A 294 13.14 1.53 8.05
C ALA A 294 13.42 2.33 9.34
N VAL A 295 13.96 1.70 10.39
CA VAL A 295 14.34 2.41 11.62
C VAL A 295 15.44 3.43 11.36
N SER A 296 16.46 3.10 10.57
CA SER A 296 17.53 4.04 10.22
C SER A 296 16.98 5.28 9.50
N SER A 297 16.08 5.07 8.51
CA SER A 297 15.42 6.15 7.78
C SER A 297 14.58 7.03 8.72
N LEU A 298 13.73 6.42 9.55
CA LEU A 298 12.91 7.15 10.53
C LEU A 298 13.76 7.90 11.55
N ALA A 299 14.83 7.29 12.06
CA ALA A 299 15.75 7.94 12.99
C ALA A 299 16.45 9.14 12.37
N ASN A 300 16.80 9.10 11.07
CA ASN A 300 17.34 10.28 10.37
C ASN A 300 16.31 11.42 10.33
N THR A 301 15.07 11.12 9.92
CA THR A 301 14.00 12.12 9.82
C THR A 301 13.63 12.71 11.18
N LEU A 302 13.50 11.86 12.21
CA LEU A 302 13.15 12.28 13.56
C LEU A 302 14.29 13.04 14.25
N ALA A 303 15.55 12.74 13.93
CA ALA A 303 16.70 13.51 14.40
C ALA A 303 16.78 14.88 13.73
N ALA A 304 16.48 14.97 12.44
CA ALA A 304 16.40 16.26 11.73
C ALA A 304 15.28 17.16 12.29
N GLY A 305 14.19 16.56 12.79
CA GLY A 305 13.13 17.25 13.54
C GLY A 305 13.38 17.42 15.04
N GLU A 306 14.61 17.13 15.52
CA GLU A 306 15.03 17.24 16.92
C GLU A 306 14.20 16.41 17.93
N LEU A 307 13.52 15.36 17.48
CA LEU A 307 12.70 14.46 18.32
C LEU A 307 13.49 13.25 18.84
N VAL A 308 14.54 12.85 18.11
CA VAL A 308 15.38 11.70 18.45
C VAL A 308 16.85 12.13 18.41
N ARG A 309 17.57 11.86 19.50
CA ARG A 309 19.02 11.97 19.56
C ARG A 309 19.68 10.68 19.06
N ARG A 310 20.74 10.83 18.28
CA ARG A 310 21.57 9.74 17.76
C ARG A 310 22.98 9.88 18.32
N THR A 311 23.48 8.84 18.97
CA THR A 311 24.84 8.81 19.52
C THR A 311 25.56 7.53 19.09
N PRO A 312 26.87 7.57 18.82
CA PRO A 312 27.65 6.34 18.64
C PRO A 312 27.55 5.47 19.89
N ALA A 313 27.37 4.16 19.73
CA ALA A 313 27.36 3.23 20.85
C ALA A 313 28.76 3.14 21.49
N ALA A 314 28.82 2.97 22.81
CA ALA A 314 30.07 3.00 23.57
C ALA A 314 31.05 1.84 23.24
N GLY A 315 30.55 0.73 22.67
CA GLY A 315 31.36 -0.45 22.34
C GLY A 315 31.77 -0.58 20.86
N ASP A 316 30.92 -0.14 19.93
CA ASP A 316 31.19 -0.16 18.49
C ASP A 316 30.72 1.15 17.84
N ARG A 317 31.66 1.91 17.26
CA ARG A 317 31.38 3.17 16.55
C ARG A 317 30.50 2.98 15.31
N ARG A 318 30.29 1.75 14.85
CA ARG A 318 29.37 1.40 13.75
C ARG A 318 27.93 1.21 14.21
N THR A 319 27.70 1.07 15.51
CA THR A 319 26.36 0.93 16.10
C THR A 319 25.86 2.28 16.59
N VAL A 320 24.60 2.59 16.30
CA VAL A 320 23.97 3.86 16.67
C VAL A 320 22.97 3.60 17.79
N HIS A 321 23.10 4.37 18.87
CA HIS A 321 22.15 4.44 19.95
C HIS A 321 21.15 5.58 19.70
N LEU A 322 19.86 5.26 19.82
CA LEU A 322 18.72 6.14 19.61
C LEU A 322 18.06 6.43 20.95
N SER A 323 17.72 7.68 21.22
CA SER A 323 16.98 8.08 22.42
C SER A 323 16.08 9.26 22.09
N LEU A 324 14.95 9.41 22.78
CA LEU A 324 14.16 10.64 22.66
C LEU A 324 14.95 11.84 23.18
N THR A 325 14.74 12.99 22.56
CA THR A 325 15.04 14.28 23.18
C THR A 325 13.90 14.66 24.13
N ASP A 326 14.11 15.67 24.96
CA ASP A 326 13.05 16.19 25.85
C ASP A 326 11.84 16.68 25.02
N ALA A 327 12.10 17.45 23.96
CA ALA A 327 11.08 17.90 23.02
C ALA A 327 10.35 16.73 22.31
N GLY A 328 11.09 15.66 21.99
CA GLY A 328 10.52 14.43 21.42
C GLY A 328 9.57 13.73 22.38
N ALA A 329 9.96 13.62 23.65
CA ALA A 329 9.13 13.03 24.70
C ALA A 329 7.88 13.88 24.97
N GLU A 330 8.02 15.20 25.10
CA GLU A 330 6.88 16.11 25.32
C GLU A 330 5.86 16.03 24.19
N ARG A 331 6.32 16.08 22.92
CA ARG A 331 5.42 15.94 21.76
C ARG A 331 4.74 14.59 21.72
N LEU A 332 5.47 13.51 22.01
CA LEU A 332 4.90 12.17 22.06
C LEU A 332 3.78 12.10 23.10
N VAL A 333 4.02 12.58 24.32
CA VAL A 333 3.03 12.58 25.42
C VAL A 333 1.79 13.40 25.02
N ALA A 334 1.97 14.58 24.43
CA ALA A 334 0.87 15.41 23.95
C ALA A 334 -0.01 14.70 22.90
N ALA A 335 0.62 13.99 21.95
CA ALA A 335 -0.11 13.23 20.94
C ALA A 335 -0.72 11.92 21.49
N PHE A 336 -0.09 11.31 22.49
CA PHE A 336 -0.49 10.02 23.03
C PHE A 336 -1.88 10.05 23.68
N GLY A 337 -2.27 11.17 24.30
CA GLY A 337 -3.62 11.32 24.85
C GLY A 337 -4.72 11.17 23.79
N THR A 338 -4.51 11.73 22.60
CA THR A 338 -5.43 11.59 21.46
C THR A 338 -5.37 10.19 20.86
N HIS A 339 -4.15 9.62 20.75
CA HIS A 339 -3.94 8.23 20.32
C HIS A 339 -4.75 7.25 21.17
N ASN A 340 -4.56 7.31 22.49
CA ASN A 340 -5.16 6.35 23.40
C ASN A 340 -6.68 6.52 23.52
N ARG A 341 -7.20 7.74 23.33
CA ARG A 341 -8.64 7.97 23.21
C ARG A 341 -9.21 7.26 21.97
N ARG A 342 -8.55 7.36 20.82
CA ARG A 342 -8.97 6.63 19.61
C ARG A 342 -8.87 5.11 19.80
N GLU A 343 -7.81 4.61 20.42
CA GLU A 343 -7.72 3.19 20.78
C GLU A 343 -8.88 2.76 21.69
N SER A 344 -9.26 3.60 22.66
CA SER A 344 -10.39 3.34 23.56
C SER A 344 -11.73 3.32 22.84
N GLU A 345 -11.94 4.22 21.86
CA GLU A 345 -13.14 4.24 21.01
C GLU A 345 -13.25 2.95 20.17
N TRP A 346 -12.13 2.47 19.59
CA TRP A 346 -12.09 1.17 18.92
C TRP A 346 -12.36 0.01 19.87
N ALA A 347 -11.76 0.04 21.06
CA ALA A 347 -11.92 -1.01 22.06
C ALA A 347 -13.37 -1.07 22.61
N ALA A 348 -14.04 0.07 22.74
CA ALA A 348 -15.42 0.18 23.22
C ALA A 348 -16.46 -0.38 22.23
N LEU A 349 -16.07 -0.65 20.97
CA LEU A 349 -16.90 -1.40 20.03
C LEU A 349 -17.07 -2.87 20.45
N LEU A 350 -16.25 -3.35 21.38
CA LEU A 350 -16.35 -4.65 22.01
C LEU A 350 -16.76 -4.51 23.48
N GLY A 351 -17.52 -5.48 23.98
CA GLY A 351 -17.72 -5.61 25.44
C GLY A 351 -16.40 -5.91 26.15
N ALA A 352 -16.27 -5.53 27.41
CA ALA A 352 -15.03 -5.72 28.18
C ALA A 352 -14.55 -7.19 28.23
N ALA A 353 -15.49 -8.14 28.27
CA ALA A 353 -15.18 -9.57 28.23
C ALA A 353 -14.62 -10.04 26.87
N ASP A 354 -15.20 -9.56 25.77
CA ASP A 354 -14.75 -9.89 24.42
C ASP A 354 -13.40 -9.29 24.11
N LEU A 355 -13.17 -8.03 24.53
CA LEU A 355 -11.87 -7.38 24.42
C LEU A 355 -10.77 -8.14 25.19
N ALA A 356 -11.05 -8.56 26.43
CA ALA A 356 -10.12 -9.34 27.23
C ALA A 356 -9.80 -10.69 26.56
N THR A 357 -10.81 -11.34 26.00
CA THR A 357 -10.66 -12.59 25.26
C THR A 357 -9.81 -12.39 24.01
N LEU A 358 -10.12 -11.39 23.19
CA LEU A 358 -9.37 -11.06 21.98
C LEU A 358 -7.89 -10.79 22.29
N ASN A 359 -7.60 -9.96 23.30
CA ASN A 359 -6.23 -9.67 23.72
C ASN A 359 -5.49 -10.94 24.18
N THR A 360 -6.16 -11.82 24.93
CA THR A 360 -5.58 -13.12 25.34
C THR A 360 -5.23 -13.98 24.13
N LEU A 361 -6.13 -14.07 23.14
CA LEU A 361 -5.91 -14.85 21.92
C LEU A 361 -4.76 -14.29 21.08
N LEU A 362 -4.70 -12.96 20.90
CA LEU A 362 -3.63 -12.29 20.16
C LEU A 362 -2.26 -12.49 20.82
N VAL A 363 -2.17 -12.36 22.14
CA VAL A 363 -0.92 -12.61 22.88
C VAL A 363 -0.50 -14.06 22.75
N ARG A 364 -1.44 -15.00 22.89
CA ARG A 364 -1.15 -16.44 22.74
C ARG A 364 -0.65 -16.77 21.34
N LEU A 365 -1.30 -16.25 20.30
CA LEU A 365 -0.90 -16.44 18.90
C LEU A 365 0.48 -15.83 18.63
N SER A 366 0.73 -14.61 19.09
CA SER A 366 2.03 -13.94 18.91
C SER A 366 3.17 -14.71 19.59
N ARG A 367 2.97 -15.20 20.82
CA ARG A 367 3.96 -16.04 21.52
C ARG A 367 4.22 -17.36 20.81
N ALA A 368 3.18 -18.01 20.31
CA ALA A 368 3.32 -19.25 19.54
C ALA A 368 4.08 -19.01 18.23
N ALA A 369 3.77 -17.90 17.53
CA ALA A 369 4.42 -17.54 16.28
C ALA A 369 5.94 -17.29 16.46
N HIS A 370 6.34 -16.62 17.54
CA HIS A 370 7.76 -16.40 17.85
C HIS A 370 8.55 -17.68 18.10
N ARG A 371 7.88 -18.75 18.57
CA ARG A 371 8.50 -20.06 18.83
C ARG A 371 8.47 -20.99 17.62
N ALA A 372 7.74 -20.64 16.56
CA ALA A 372 7.61 -21.46 15.37
C ALA A 372 8.78 -21.22 14.41
N ASP A 373 9.61 -22.25 14.23
CA ASP A 373 10.82 -22.18 13.41
C ASP A 373 10.58 -21.79 11.95
N TRP A 374 9.39 -22.05 11.41
CA TRP A 374 9.03 -21.75 10.02
C TRP A 374 8.61 -20.29 9.80
N ILE A 375 8.33 -19.52 10.86
CA ILE A 375 7.94 -18.10 10.76
C ILE A 375 9.18 -17.20 10.73
N ASN A 376 10.24 -17.57 11.46
CA ASN A 376 11.45 -16.78 11.58
C ASN A 376 12.54 -17.14 10.55
N ARG A 377 12.36 -18.20 9.77
CA ARG A 377 13.25 -18.52 8.64
C ARG A 377 12.91 -17.63 7.45
N ARG A 378 13.59 -16.49 7.37
CA ARG A 378 13.84 -15.85 6.07
C ARG A 378 14.88 -16.72 5.35
N THR A 379 14.43 -17.66 4.52
CA THR A 379 15.30 -18.27 3.49
C THR A 379 15.69 -17.24 2.45
#